data_AF-A0A6M3LRB7-F1
#
_entry.id   AF-A0A6M3LRB7-F1
#
_cell.length_a   1.000
_cell.length_b   1.000
_cell.length_c   1.000
_cell.angle_alpha   90.00
_cell.angle_beta   90.00
_cell.angle_gamma   90.00
#
_symmetry.space_group_name_H-M   'P 1'
#
loop_
_entity.id
_entity.type
_entity.pdbx_description
1 polymer ?
#
loop_
_entity_poly.entity_id
_entity_poly.type
_entity_poly.pdbx_seq_one_letter_code
_entity_poly.pdbx_strand_id
1 'polypeptide(L)'
;MYGLEGFAHDSTDMKQHYKEKLKEQAEKIRELKNRDWHTYFKIEGPEEDETRQPQPDEPEEYWIFGKILEERKRQDKKWGKQNHSPLYWLAILTEEIGEANKEIVKYISSNEVDKFRLQYYEIELIHSAAVIFAAIDSLRRNELKEEVK
;
A
#
# COMPACT_ATOMS: atom_id res chain seq x y z
N MET A 1 -49.03 -20.48 11.31
CA MET A 1 -48.74 -19.31 10.45
C MET A 1 -47.92 -18.35 11.33
N TYR A 2 -46.59 -18.48 11.32
CA TYR A 2 -45.69 -17.65 12.16
C TYR A 2 -45.13 -16.53 11.28
N GLY A 3 -45.28 -15.29 11.75
CA GLY A 3 -44.95 -14.06 11.01
C GLY A 3 -43.46 -13.79 10.91
N LEU A 4 -43.03 -13.37 9.71
CA LEU A 4 -41.69 -12.90 9.37
C LEU A 4 -41.61 -11.37 9.56
N GLU A 5 -41.59 -10.89 10.80
CA GLU A 5 -41.36 -9.48 11.10
C GLU A 5 -40.20 -9.36 12.08
N GLY A 6 -38.96 -9.23 11.56
CA GLY A 6 -37.79 -9.11 12.44
C GLY A 6 -36.43 -8.82 11.81
N PHE A 7 -36.33 -8.51 10.50
CA PHE A 7 -35.01 -8.41 9.83
C PHE A 7 -34.72 -7.08 9.10
N ALA A 8 -35.55 -6.05 9.25
CA ALA A 8 -35.37 -4.80 8.48
C ALA A 8 -34.73 -3.63 9.25
N HIS A 9 -34.51 -3.72 10.57
CA HIS A 9 -34.17 -2.54 11.38
C HIS A 9 -32.67 -2.26 11.60
N ASP A 10 -31.76 -3.17 11.22
CA ASP A 10 -30.36 -3.13 11.69
C ASP A 10 -29.32 -2.63 10.65
N SER A 11 -29.66 -2.60 9.35
CA SER A 11 -28.67 -2.29 8.29
C SER A 11 -28.42 -0.79 8.05
N THR A 12 -29.34 0.06 8.47
CA THR A 12 -29.25 1.52 8.25
C THR A 12 -28.40 2.17 9.35
N ASP A 13 -28.50 1.67 10.58
CA ASP A 13 -27.76 2.17 11.74
C ASP A 13 -26.27 1.84 11.64
N MET A 14 -25.94 0.61 11.21
CA MET A 14 -24.56 0.18 10.94
C MET A 14 -23.87 1.01 9.85
N LYS A 15 -24.58 1.36 8.77
CA LYS A 15 -24.03 2.20 7.69
C LYS A 15 -23.79 3.63 8.15
N GLN A 16 -24.64 4.15 9.02
CA GLN A 16 -24.51 5.49 9.59
C GLN A 16 -23.33 5.55 10.57
N HIS A 17 -23.22 4.56 11.47
CA HIS A 17 -22.10 4.41 12.39
C HIS A 17 -20.75 4.36 11.65
N TYR A 18 -20.68 3.59 10.56
CA TYR A 18 -19.45 3.47 9.78
C TYR A 18 -19.07 4.79 9.08
N LYS A 19 -20.05 5.53 8.55
CA LYS A 19 -19.82 6.87 7.97
C LYS A 19 -19.30 7.87 9.00
N GLU A 20 -19.79 7.82 10.23
CA GLU A 20 -19.36 8.70 11.31
C GLU A 20 -17.92 8.38 11.73
N LYS A 21 -17.57 7.09 11.86
CA LYS A 21 -16.18 6.68 12.09
C LYS A 21 -15.21 7.14 11.00
N LEU A 22 -15.61 7.07 9.73
CA LEU A 22 -14.77 7.52 8.62
C LEU A 22 -14.55 9.05 8.65
N LYS A 23 -15.56 9.83 9.05
CA LYS A 23 -15.42 11.28 9.23
C LYS A 23 -14.48 11.63 10.38
N GLU A 24 -14.62 10.97 11.52
CA GLU A 24 -13.75 11.17 12.68
C GLU A 24 -12.29 10.81 12.36
N GLN A 25 -12.07 9.73 11.62
CA GLN A 25 -10.74 9.35 11.14
C GLN A 25 -10.16 10.39 10.18
N ALA A 26 -10.96 10.92 9.25
CA ALA A 26 -10.52 11.95 8.31
C ALA A 26 -10.13 13.27 9.01
N GLU A 27 -10.88 13.69 10.02
CA GLU A 27 -10.55 14.88 10.83
C GLU A 27 -9.26 14.67 11.62
N LYS A 28 -9.09 13.51 12.23
CA LYS A 28 -7.87 13.15 12.98
C LYS A 28 -6.63 13.11 12.07
N ILE A 29 -6.77 12.61 10.84
CA ILE A 29 -5.69 12.63 9.83
C ILE A 29 -5.34 14.08 9.44
N ARG A 30 -6.35 14.94 9.25
CA ARG A 30 -6.15 16.36 8.94
C ARG A 30 -5.41 17.10 10.06
N GLU A 31 -5.73 16.83 11.32
CA GLU A 31 -5.01 17.40 12.47
C GLU A 31 -3.55 16.92 12.56
N LEU A 32 -3.29 15.66 12.19
CA LEU A 32 -1.95 15.08 12.22
C LEU A 32 -1.07 15.59 11.08
N LYS A 33 -1.64 15.83 9.88
CA LYS A 33 -0.92 16.44 8.76
C LYS A 33 -0.43 17.86 9.07
N ASN A 34 -1.05 18.55 10.04
CA ASN A 34 -0.66 19.90 10.46
C ASN A 34 0.36 19.94 11.61
N ARG A 35 0.85 18.80 12.09
CA ARG A 35 1.91 18.74 13.12
C ARG A 35 3.29 18.65 12.47
N ASP A 36 4.31 19.23 13.10
CA ASP A 36 5.70 19.20 12.62
C ASP A 36 6.33 17.82 12.90
N TRP A 37 6.74 17.12 11.85
CA TRP A 37 7.15 15.71 11.87
C TRP A 37 8.66 15.51 12.06
N HIS A 38 9.46 16.58 12.16
CA HIS A 38 10.92 16.50 12.23
C HIS A 38 11.48 16.00 13.57
N THR A 39 10.67 15.85 14.62
CA THR A 39 11.16 15.56 15.97
C THR A 39 11.41 14.07 16.26
N TYR A 40 10.93 13.13 15.43
CA TYR A 40 10.80 11.72 15.83
C TYR A 40 11.63 10.68 15.06
N PHE A 41 12.31 11.04 13.97
CA PHE A 41 13.11 10.10 13.17
C PHE A 41 14.61 10.35 13.36
N LYS A 42 15.23 9.59 14.27
CA LYS A 42 16.69 9.35 14.31
C LYS A 42 16.94 7.85 14.45
N ILE A 43 17.09 7.16 13.34
CA ILE A 43 17.68 5.82 13.28
C ILE A 43 18.71 5.86 12.14
N GLU A 44 19.98 5.66 12.47
CA GLU A 44 21.12 5.87 11.56
C GLU A 44 21.30 4.70 10.58
N GLY A 45 20.98 4.93 9.30
CA GLY A 45 21.34 4.13 8.12
C GLY A 45 22.09 5.01 7.09
N PRO A 46 22.73 4.43 6.05
CA PRO A 46 23.63 5.18 5.17
C PRO A 46 22.88 6.31 4.46
N GLU A 47 23.47 7.51 4.42
CA GLU A 47 22.91 8.82 3.98
C GLU A 47 22.02 8.78 2.71
N GLU A 48 20.83 8.21 2.83
CA GLU A 48 19.68 8.43 1.96
C GLU A 48 18.95 9.64 2.54
N ASP A 49 18.43 10.53 1.69
CA ASP A 49 17.55 11.61 2.12
C ASP A 49 16.20 11.02 2.57
N GLU A 50 16.23 10.33 3.72
CA GLU A 50 15.09 9.76 4.43
C GLU A 50 14.07 10.84 4.86
N THR A 51 14.42 12.11 4.67
CA THR A 51 13.61 13.28 4.98
C THR A 51 12.90 13.92 3.79
N ARG A 52 13.02 13.37 2.57
CA ARG A 52 12.30 13.91 1.41
C ARG A 52 10.79 13.73 1.57
N GLN A 53 10.16 14.71 2.21
CA GLN A 53 8.74 14.96 2.09
C GLN A 53 8.47 15.57 0.71
N PRO A 54 7.33 15.25 0.07
CA PRO A 54 6.93 15.94 -1.15
C PRO A 54 6.96 17.45 -0.89
N GLN A 55 7.61 18.21 -1.78
CA GLN A 55 7.58 19.67 -1.73
C GLN A 55 6.10 20.11 -1.88
N PRO A 56 5.65 21.19 -1.20
CA PRO A 56 4.24 21.56 -1.15
C PRO A 56 3.54 21.78 -2.51
N ASP A 57 4.33 21.90 -3.58
CA ASP A 57 3.94 22.13 -4.97
C ASP A 57 4.16 20.91 -5.91
N GLU A 58 4.76 19.81 -5.44
CA GLU A 58 4.88 18.56 -6.21
C GLU A 58 3.60 17.72 -6.04
N PRO A 59 2.93 17.28 -7.13
CA PRO A 59 1.77 16.40 -7.02
C PRO A 59 2.11 15.13 -6.24
N GLU A 60 1.28 14.76 -5.26
CA GLU A 60 1.44 13.59 -4.37
C GLU A 60 1.71 12.29 -5.15
N GLU A 61 1.20 12.21 -6.39
CA GLU A 61 1.44 11.14 -7.35
C GLU A 61 2.94 10.90 -7.64
N TYR A 62 3.75 11.96 -7.76
CA TYR A 62 5.19 11.83 -8.04
C TYR A 62 5.95 11.18 -6.90
N TRP A 63 5.52 11.41 -5.66
CA TRP A 63 6.13 10.78 -4.48
C TRP A 63 5.86 9.28 -4.49
N ILE A 64 4.62 8.86 -4.77
CA ILE A 64 4.24 7.44 -4.88
C ILE A 64 5.06 6.74 -5.98
N PHE A 65 5.16 7.35 -7.17
CA PHE A 65 5.99 6.81 -8.24
C PHE A 65 7.46 6.72 -7.83
N GLY A 66 7.99 7.73 -7.13
CA GLY A 66 9.34 7.71 -6.57
C GLY A 66 9.57 6.50 -5.67
N LYS A 67 8.67 6.24 -4.73
CA LYS A 67 8.73 5.07 -3.82
C LYS A 67 8.71 3.74 -4.56
N ILE A 68 7.86 3.60 -5.57
CA ILE A 68 7.80 2.38 -6.40
C ILE A 68 9.14 2.16 -7.13
N LEU A 69 9.73 3.23 -7.69
CA LEU A 69 11.01 3.13 -8.39
C LEU A 69 12.18 2.83 -7.44
N GLU A 70 12.19 3.41 -6.24
CA GLU A 70 13.16 3.09 -5.18
C GLU A 70 13.09 1.61 -4.80
N GLU A 71 11.89 1.11 -4.54
CA GLU A 71 11.68 -0.29 -4.21
C GLU A 71 12.11 -1.21 -5.35
N ARG A 72 11.76 -0.87 -6.60
CA ARG A 72 12.18 -1.63 -7.78
C ARG A 72 13.71 -1.73 -7.87
N LYS A 73 14.43 -0.62 -7.62
CA LYS A 73 15.91 -0.61 -7.57
C LYS A 73 16.45 -1.46 -6.43
N ARG A 74 15.82 -1.41 -5.24
CA ARG A 74 16.20 -2.25 -4.09
C ARG A 74 16.04 -3.74 -4.41
N GLN A 75 14.94 -4.14 -5.04
CA GLN A 75 14.71 -5.51 -5.48
C GLN A 75 15.72 -5.95 -6.54
N ASP A 76 16.03 -5.09 -7.53
CA ASP A 76 17.09 -5.36 -8.53
C ASP A 76 18.46 -5.50 -7.89
N LYS A 77 18.79 -4.68 -6.90
CA LYS A 77 20.06 -4.79 -6.16
C LYS A 77 20.13 -6.10 -5.37
N LYS A 78 19.01 -6.51 -4.76
CA LYS A 78 18.94 -7.71 -3.92
C LYS A 78 18.96 -9.01 -4.73
N TRP A 79 18.19 -9.06 -5.82
CA TRP A 79 17.93 -10.28 -6.56
C TRP A 79 18.52 -10.28 -7.97
N GLY A 80 19.04 -9.15 -8.45
CA GLY A 80 19.43 -8.98 -9.84
C GLY A 80 18.23 -8.95 -10.78
N LYS A 81 18.52 -8.94 -12.08
CA LYS A 81 17.50 -8.97 -13.14
C LYS A 81 16.77 -10.32 -13.14
N GLN A 82 15.46 -10.28 -12.92
CA GLN A 82 14.59 -11.45 -12.98
C GLN A 82 13.83 -11.54 -14.30
N ASN A 83 13.65 -12.76 -14.80
CA ASN A 83 12.96 -13.08 -16.06
C ASN A 83 12.09 -14.33 -15.87
N HIS A 84 11.21 -14.30 -14.88
CA HIS A 84 10.33 -15.43 -14.60
C HIS A 84 9.18 -15.52 -15.61
N SER A 85 8.54 -16.70 -15.65
CA SER A 85 7.30 -16.90 -16.40
C SER A 85 6.16 -16.05 -15.81
N PRO A 86 5.12 -15.72 -16.60
CA PRO A 86 3.97 -14.96 -16.10
C PRO A 86 3.30 -15.59 -14.88
N LEU A 87 3.20 -16.91 -14.82
CA LEU A 87 2.63 -17.63 -13.67
C LEU A 87 3.44 -17.43 -12.39
N TYR A 88 4.78 -17.45 -12.50
CA TYR A 88 5.64 -17.26 -11.35
C TYR A 88 5.61 -15.82 -10.85
N TRP A 89 5.55 -14.84 -11.77
CA TRP A 89 5.31 -13.44 -11.39
C TRP A 89 3.97 -13.22 -10.69
N LEU A 90 2.91 -13.88 -11.15
CA LEU A 90 1.60 -13.84 -10.50
C LEU A 90 1.67 -14.40 -9.07
N ALA A 91 2.43 -15.48 -8.86
CA ALA A 91 2.65 -16.04 -7.53
C ALA A 91 3.37 -15.07 -6.61
N ILE A 92 4.45 -14.42 -7.07
CA ILE A 92 5.17 -13.39 -6.29
C ILE A 92 4.23 -12.22 -5.94
N LEU A 93 3.48 -11.70 -6.92
CA LEU A 93 2.53 -10.62 -6.68
C LEU A 93 1.47 -11.00 -5.63
N THR A 94 0.99 -12.24 -5.69
CA THR A 94 -0.03 -12.72 -4.74
C THR A 94 0.53 -12.79 -3.32
N GLU A 95 1.82 -13.10 -3.16
CA GLU A 95 2.49 -13.07 -1.85
C GLU A 95 2.52 -11.64 -1.27
N GLU A 96 2.96 -10.65 -2.05
CA GLU A 96 3.02 -9.24 -1.60
C GLU A 96 1.62 -8.69 -1.26
N ILE A 97 0.61 -9.03 -2.06
CA ILE A 97 -0.80 -8.70 -1.75
C ILE A 97 -1.25 -9.42 -0.46
N GLY A 98 -0.78 -10.66 -0.25
CA GLY A 98 -1.00 -11.41 0.97
C GLY A 98 -0.44 -10.71 2.21
N GLU A 99 0.77 -10.16 2.13
CA GLU A 99 1.37 -9.35 3.21
C GLU A 99 0.56 -8.07 3.46
N ALA A 100 0.17 -7.35 2.41
CA ALA A 100 -0.72 -6.20 2.54
C ALA A 100 -2.04 -6.57 3.26
N ASN A 101 -2.64 -7.71 2.89
CA ASN A 101 -3.84 -8.21 3.55
C ASN A 101 -3.63 -8.53 5.03
N LYS A 102 -2.47 -9.10 5.40
CA LYS A 102 -2.14 -9.36 6.80
C LYS A 102 -2.09 -8.06 7.61
N GLU A 103 -1.48 -7.01 7.07
CA GLU A 103 -1.34 -5.74 7.78
C GLU A 103 -2.68 -5.03 7.98
N ILE A 104 -3.55 -5.01 6.97
CA ILE A 104 -4.88 -4.40 7.12
C ILE A 104 -5.80 -5.21 8.04
N VAL A 105 -5.72 -6.55 8.01
CA VAL A 105 -6.50 -7.39 8.94
C VAL A 105 -6.05 -7.16 10.37
N LYS A 106 -4.73 -7.08 10.63
CA LYS A 106 -4.19 -6.75 11.95
C LYS A 106 -4.65 -5.38 12.43
N TYR A 107 -4.64 -4.36 11.54
CA TYR A 107 -5.13 -3.02 11.84
C TYR A 107 -6.60 -3.01 12.25
N ILE A 108 -7.46 -3.74 11.53
CA ILE A 108 -8.90 -3.79 11.83
C ILE A 108 -9.18 -4.59 13.10
N SER A 109 -8.38 -5.62 13.37
CA SER A 109 -8.56 -6.53 14.50
C SER A 109 -7.99 -6.00 15.81
N SER A 110 -7.18 -4.94 15.78
CA SER A 110 -6.60 -4.33 16.99
C SER A 110 -7.56 -3.34 17.64
N ASN A 111 -7.81 -3.49 18.95
CA ASN A 111 -8.60 -2.54 19.75
C ASN A 111 -7.91 -1.19 19.98
N GLU A 112 -6.62 -1.10 19.67
CA GLU A 112 -5.85 0.14 19.64
C GLU A 112 -5.51 0.51 18.19
N VAL A 113 -5.55 1.80 17.87
CA VAL A 113 -5.16 2.28 16.53
C VAL A 113 -3.64 2.20 16.41
N ASP A 114 -3.12 1.03 16.05
CA ASP A 114 -1.72 0.83 15.70
C ASP A 114 -1.46 1.46 14.32
N LYS A 115 -1.16 2.76 14.32
CA LYS A 115 -0.90 3.53 13.10
C LYS A 115 0.27 2.97 12.29
N PHE A 116 1.19 2.21 12.90
CA PHE A 116 2.28 1.58 12.17
C PHE A 116 1.76 0.54 11.18
N ARG A 117 0.61 -0.10 11.45
CA ARG A 117 0.01 -1.07 10.51
C ARG A 117 -0.44 -0.46 9.19
N LEU A 118 -0.92 0.77 9.21
CA LEU A 118 -1.27 1.47 7.96
C LEU A 118 -0.02 1.84 7.15
N GLN A 119 1.10 2.13 7.82
CA GLN A 119 2.38 2.37 7.17
C GLN A 119 2.95 1.08 6.57
N TYR A 120 2.89 -0.04 7.30
CA TYR A 120 3.28 -1.34 6.75
C TYR A 120 2.39 -1.74 5.59
N TYR A 121 1.07 -1.50 5.69
CA TYR A 121 0.16 -1.73 4.58
C TYR A 121 0.55 -0.93 3.33
N GLU A 122 0.86 0.37 3.48
CA GLU A 122 1.37 1.20 2.39
C GLU A 122 2.67 0.65 1.77
N ILE A 123 3.61 0.19 2.60
CA ILE A 123 4.86 -0.44 2.15
C ILE A 123 4.57 -1.69 1.31
N GLU A 124 3.68 -2.59 1.75
CA GLU A 124 3.37 -3.81 1.00
C GLU A 124 2.61 -3.52 -0.32
N LEU A 125 1.84 -2.42 -0.38
CA LEU A 125 1.26 -1.95 -1.64
C LEU A 125 2.34 -1.42 -2.61
N ILE A 126 3.34 -0.70 -2.09
CA ILE A 126 4.49 -0.25 -2.88
C ILE A 126 5.30 -1.45 -3.40
N HIS A 127 5.54 -2.46 -2.55
CA HIS A 127 6.17 -3.73 -2.97
C HIS A 127 5.38 -4.41 -4.08
N SER A 128 4.05 -4.53 -3.92
CA SER A 128 3.16 -5.10 -4.92
C SER A 128 3.25 -4.37 -6.26
N ALA A 129 3.24 -3.03 -6.24
CA ALA A 129 3.39 -2.21 -7.44
C ALA A 129 4.77 -2.39 -8.11
N ALA A 130 5.85 -2.47 -7.33
CA ALA A 130 7.18 -2.73 -7.85
C ALA A 130 7.29 -4.12 -8.52
N VAL A 131 6.62 -5.14 -7.95
CA VAL A 131 6.53 -6.48 -8.56
C VAL A 131 5.74 -6.43 -9.87
N ILE A 132 4.64 -5.68 -9.95
CA ILE A 132 3.90 -5.48 -11.20
C ILE A 132 4.81 -4.87 -12.28
N PHE A 133 5.59 -3.85 -11.94
CA PHE A 133 6.55 -3.23 -12.85
C PHE A 133 7.59 -4.26 -13.34
N ALA A 134 8.18 -5.02 -12.42
CA ALA A 134 9.15 -6.07 -12.76
C ALA A 134 8.55 -7.16 -13.66
N ALA A 135 7.29 -7.54 -13.41
CA ALA A 135 6.57 -8.52 -14.21
C ALA A 135 6.27 -8.01 -15.63
N ILE A 136 5.82 -6.76 -15.78
CA ILE A 136 5.60 -6.13 -17.09
C ILE A 136 6.91 -6.06 -17.87
N ASP A 137 7.98 -5.64 -17.21
CA ASP A 137 9.32 -5.58 -17.78
C ASP A 137 9.79 -6.96 -18.27
N SER A 138 9.60 -8.01 -17.46
CA SER A 138 9.89 -9.39 -17.83
C SER A 138 9.04 -9.84 -19.02
N LEU A 139 7.73 -9.57 -18.98
CA LEU A 139 6.78 -9.91 -20.03
C LEU A 139 7.16 -9.29 -21.37
N ARG A 140 7.48 -8.00 -21.39
CA ARG A 140 7.93 -7.28 -22.59
C ARG A 140 9.24 -7.85 -23.16
N ARG A 141 10.18 -8.22 -22.29
CA ARG A 141 11.47 -8.77 -22.71
C ARG A 141 11.38 -10.19 -23.26
N ASN A 142 10.53 -11.02 -22.67
CA ASN A 142 10.58 -12.47 -22.85
C ASN A 142 9.44 -13.00 -23.72
N GLU A 143 8.22 -12.48 -23.55
CA GLU A 143 7.01 -13.02 -24.17
C GLU A 143 6.50 -12.15 -25.32
N LEU A 144 6.54 -10.82 -25.16
CA LEU A 144 5.98 -9.86 -26.13
C LEU A 144 7.02 -9.27 -27.08
N LYS A 145 8.08 -10.02 -27.42
CA LYS A 145 9.03 -9.56 -28.44
C LYS A 145 8.23 -9.29 -29.72
N GLU A 146 8.28 -8.05 -30.22
CA GLU A 146 7.73 -7.76 -31.54
C GLU A 146 8.47 -8.67 -32.54
N GLU A 147 7.73 -9.55 -33.21
CA GLU A 147 8.26 -10.25 -34.36
C GLU A 147 8.67 -9.18 -35.37
N VAL A 148 9.97 -8.95 -35.51
CA VAL A 148 10.52 -8.18 -36.62
C VAL A 148 10.17 -8.97 -37.88
N LYS A 149 9.09 -8.54 -38.55
CA LYS A 149 8.74 -8.98 -39.91
C LYS A 149 9.74 -8.44 -40.93
#